data_AF-A0A6I3DYS0-F1
#
_entry.id   AF-A0A6I3DYS0-F1
#
_cell.length_a   1.000
_cell.length_b   1.000
_cell.length_c   1.000
_cell.angle_alpha   90.00
_cell.angle_beta   90.00
_cell.angle_gamma   90.00
#
_symmetry.space_group_name_H-M   'P 1'
#
loop_
_entity.id
_entity.type
_entity.pdbx_description
1 polymer ?
#
loop_
_entity_poly.entity_id
_entity_poly.type
_entity_poly.pdbx_seq_one_letter_code
_entity_poly.pdbx_strand_id
1 'polypeptide(L)' 'MKVLIVHNRYRKAIPSGENSVVDAEIAILHTSGLDVATYLRSSDEIAEMSGAQKVAVALGPIRSG' A
#
# COMPACT_ATOMS: atom_id res chain seq x y z
N MET A 1 2.63 -8.82 20.39
CA MET A 1 1.52 -8.84 19.41
C MET A 1 2.11 -8.52 18.04
N LYS A 2 1.63 -9.17 16.98
CA LYS A 2 2.08 -8.91 15.60
C LYS A 2 0.99 -8.21 14.81
N VAL A 3 1.36 -7.21 14.01
CA VAL A 3 0.44 -6.42 13.20
C VAL A 3 0.92 -6.46 11.75
N LEU A 4 0.01 -6.68 10.80
CA LEU A 4 0.26 -6.53 9.37
C LEU A 4 -0.58 -5.37 8.84
N ILE A 5 0.07 -4.38 8.24
CA ILE A 5 -0.61 -3.28 7.55
C ILE A 5 -0.55 -3.53 6.06
N VAL A 6 -1.73 -3.62 5.43
CA VAL A 6 -1.90 -3.80 3.99
C VAL A 6 -2.52 -2.53 3.44
N HIS A 7 -1.81 -1.81 2.58
CA HIS A 7 -2.31 -0.54 2.05
C HIS A 7 -1.86 -0.26 0.62
N ASN A 8 -2.79 0.23 -0.20
CA ASN A 8 -2.51 0.67 -1.57
C ASN A 8 -2.34 2.20 -1.58
N ARG A 9 -1.12 2.66 -1.89
CA ARG A 9 -0.82 4.08 -2.04
C ARG A 9 -1.45 4.62 -3.31
N TYR A 10 -2.17 5.73 -3.17
CA TYR A 10 -2.52 6.59 -4.31
C TYR A 10 -1.26 7.16 -4.98
N ARG A 11 -1.42 7.61 -6.23
CA ARG A 11 -0.33 8.15 -7.06
C ARG A 11 0.43 9.25 -6.34
N LYS A 12 1.76 9.19 -6.37
CA LYS A 12 2.63 10.18 -5.72
C LYS A 12 2.37 11.64 -6.15
N ALA A 13 1.93 11.83 -7.39
CA ALA A 13 1.61 13.16 -7.92
C ALA A 13 0.42 13.84 -7.22
N ILE A 14 -0.36 13.11 -6.44
CA ILE A 14 -1.56 13.60 -5.75
C ILE A 14 -1.36 13.40 -4.24
N PRO A 15 -1.30 14.48 -3.44
CA PRO A 15 -1.29 14.37 -1.99
C PRO A 15 -2.49 13.56 -1.51
N SER A 16 -2.25 12.57 -0.65
CA SER A 16 -3.30 11.69 -0.12
C SER A 16 -3.28 11.72 1.40
N GLY A 17 -4.36 12.24 2.00
CA GLY A 17 -4.53 12.24 3.45
C GLY A 17 -4.55 10.82 4.03
N GLU A 18 -5.15 9.86 3.31
CA GLU A 18 -5.15 8.45 3.67
C GLU A 18 -3.73 7.87 3.73
N ASN A 19 -2.89 8.14 2.72
CA ASN A 19 -1.49 7.71 2.75
C ASN A 19 -0.75 8.27 3.98
N SER A 20 -0.96 9.55 4.29
CA SER A 20 -0.34 10.22 5.43
C SER A 20 -0.80 9.65 6.77
N VAL A 21 -2.09 9.29 6.90
CA VAL A 21 -2.62 8.65 8.11
C VAL A 21 -2.01 7.26 8.28
N VAL A 22 -1.92 6.46 7.22
CA VAL A 22 -1.28 5.14 7.28
C VAL A 22 0.18 5.24 7.70
N ASP A 23 0.91 6.25 7.20
CA ASP A 23 2.30 6.51 7.64
C ASP A 23 2.38 6.83 9.14
N ALA A 24 1.47 7.69 9.63
CA ALA A 24 1.42 8.05 11.04
C ALA A 24 1.07 6.84 11.92
N GLU A 25 0.12 6.00 11.50
CA GLU A 25 -0.28 4.80 12.22
C GLU A 25 0.86 3.77 12.30
N ILE A 26 1.55 3.51 11.19
CA ILE A 26 2.75 2.65 11.17
C ILE A 26 3.78 3.15 12.19
N ALA A 27 4.05 4.46 12.19
CA ALA A 27 5.01 5.07 13.12
C ALA A 27 4.56 4.93 14.60
N ILE A 28 3.28 5.16 14.90
CA ILE A 28 2.72 5.00 16.25
C ILE A 28 2.86 3.56 16.74
N LEU A 29 2.55 2.58 15.88
CA LEU A 29 2.63 1.17 16.26
C LEU A 29 4.07 0.71 16.50
N HIS A 30 5.02 1.13 15.65
CA HIS A 30 6.43 0.84 15.85
C HIS A 30 6.97 1.49 17.13
N THR A 31 6.67 2.77 17.37
CA THR A 31 7.12 3.48 18.59
C THR A 31 6.50 2.92 19.86
N SER A 32 5.34 2.25 19.76
CA SER A 32 4.72 1.50 20.86
C SER A 32 5.36 0.12 21.10
N GLY A 33 6.40 -0.26 20.36
CA GLY A 33 7.13 -1.52 20.54
C GLY A 33 6.46 -2.75 19.93
N LEU A 34 5.52 -2.56 18.98
CA LEU A 34 4.85 -3.66 18.29
C LEU A 34 5.69 -4.20 17.12
N ASP A 35 5.58 -5.51 16.87
CA ASP A 35 6.11 -6.16 15.67
C ASP A 35 5.16 -5.88 14.51
N VAL A 36 5.52 -4.91 13.65
CA VAL A 36 4.70 -4.44 12.53
C VAL A 36 5.37 -4.82 11.22
N ALA A 37 4.66 -5.60 10.40
CA ALA A 37 5.00 -5.84 9.00
C ALA A 37 4.11 -4.98 8.10
N THR A 38 4.61 -4.62 6.91
CA THR A 38 3.85 -3.85 5.93
C THR A 38 3.82 -4.56 4.58
N TYR A 39 2.68 -4.49 3.91
CA TYR A 39 2.50 -4.82 2.51
C TYR A 39 1.91 -3.60 1.81
N LEU A 40 2.78 -2.82 1.18
CA LEU A 40 2.40 -1.56 0.53
C LEU A 40 2.56 -1.69 -0.98
N ARG A 41 1.54 -1.31 -1.74
CA ARG A 41 1.58 -1.24 -3.21
C ARG A 41 1.30 0.17 -3.68
N SER A 42 1.95 0.62 -4.75
CA SER A 42 1.68 1.95 -5.32
C SER A 42 0.86 1.88 -6.60
N SER A 43 -0.11 2.78 -6.72
CA SER A 43 -0.86 3.01 -7.96
C SER A 43 0.03 3.50 -9.11
N ASP A 44 1.20 4.09 -8.81
CA ASP A 44 2.17 4.48 -9.83
C ASP A 44 2.71 3.27 -10.60
N GLU A 45 2.77 2.09 -9.96
CA GLU A 45 3.22 0.85 -10.61
C GLU A 45 2.29 0.42 -11.75
N ILE A 46 1.02 0.85 -11.75
CA ILE A 46 0.04 0.52 -12.80
C ILE A 46 0.43 1.20 -14.12
N ALA A 47 1.09 2.36 -14.08
CA ALA A 47 1.54 3.03 -15.30
C ALA A 47 2.49 2.13 -16.12
N GLU A 48 3.40 1.46 -15.42
CA GLU A 48 4.44 0.58 -15.98
C GLU A 48 3.95 -0.83 -16.34
N MET A 49 2.70 -1.17 -16.03
CA MET A 49 2.14 -2.48 -16.32
C MET A 49 1.83 -2.69 -17.80
N SER A 50 2.10 -3.91 -18.28
CA SER A 50 1.59 -4.42 -19.55
C SER A 50 0.06 -4.45 -19.58
N GLY A 51 -0.54 -4.56 -20.77
CA GLY A 51 -2.01 -4.61 -20.93
C GLY A 51 -2.65 -5.74 -20.13
N ALA A 52 -2.06 -6.95 -20.15
CA ALA A 52 -2.57 -8.09 -19.39
C ALA A 52 -2.51 -7.85 -17.87
N GLN A 53 -1.45 -7.22 -17.38
CA GLN A 53 -1.31 -6.87 -15.96
C GLN A 53 -2.33 -5.81 -15.52
N LYS A 54 -2.62 -4.81 -16.37
CA LYS A 54 -3.67 -3.81 -16.10
C LYS A 54 -5.05 -4.47 -15.99
N VAL A 55 -5.37 -5.42 -16.87
CA VAL A 55 -6.61 -6.20 -16.80
C VAL A 55 -6.67 -7.00 -15.50
N ALA A 56 -5.58 -7.67 -15.11
CA ALA A 56 -5.53 -8.42 -13.86
C ALA A 56 -5.83 -7.53 -12.63
N VAL A 57 -5.27 -6.31 -12.57
CA VAL A 57 -5.56 -5.35 -11.49
C VAL A 57 -7.03 -4.90 -11.48
N ALA A 58 -7.64 -4.72 -12.64
CA ALA A 58 -9.06 -4.37 -12.72
C ALA A 58 -9.98 -5.49 -12.21
N LEU A 59 -9.55 -6.75 -12.29
CA LEU A 59 -10.31 -7.91 -11.86
C LEU A 59 -10.14 -8.22 -10.36
N GLY A 60 -9.12 -7.69 -9.70
CA GLY A 60 -8.88 -7.96 -8.29
C GLY A 60 -7.90 -6.99 -7.62
N PRO A 61 -8.19 -6.54 -6.37
CA PRO A 61 -7.36 -5.56 -5.67
C PRO A 61 -6.09 -6.16 -5.03
N ILE A 62 -6.02 -7.49 -4.92
CA ILE A 62 -4.90 -8.22 -4.32
C ILE A 62 -4.16 -8.96 -5.43
N ARG A 63 -2.87 -8.67 -5.56
CA ARG A 63 -1.96 -9.49 -6.37
C ARG A 63 -0.78 -9.93 -5.53
N SER A 64 -0.43 -11.21 -5.63
CA SER A 64 0.88 -11.74 -5.22
C SER A 64 1.75 -11.86 -6.48
N GLY A 65 3.01 -11.47 -6.38
CA GLY A 65 3.93 -11.45 -7.50
C GLY A 65 5.18 -10.67 -7.16
#